data_AF-A0A3Q9BIM5-F1
#
_entry.id   AF-A0A3Q9BIM5-F1
#
_cell.length_a   1.000
_cell.length_b   1.000
_cell.length_c   1.000
_cell.angle_alpha   90.00
_cell.angle_beta   90.00
_cell.angle_gamma   90.00
#
_symmetry.space_group_name_H-M   'P 1'
#
loop_
_entity.id
_entity.type
_entity.pdbx_description
1 polymer ?
#
loop_
_entity_poly.entity_id
_entity_poly.type
_entity_poly.pdbx_seq_one_letter_code
_entity_poly.pdbx_strand_id
1 'polypeptide(L)'
;MSQKKKNTSREKQKRKLLKTFGSTRKDYDREPKDKSVSYICRQCRAVEEIPLEVVEQFDWLDGGDPHDPPRFSCQVCQGEMIPEYFRGATGVLYDNRYLRVESLH
;
A
#
# COMPACT_ATOMS: atom_id res chain seq x y z
N MET A 1 47.80 41.15 21.64
CA MET A 1 46.39 41.02 21.21
C MET A 1 46.20 39.63 20.60
N SER A 2 45.67 38.67 21.35
CA SER A 2 45.64 37.26 20.91
C SER A 2 44.37 36.57 21.38
N GLN A 3 43.99 35.52 20.67
CA GLN A 3 42.90 34.56 20.94
C GLN A 3 41.59 34.71 20.14
N LYS A 4 41.71 34.79 18.81
CA LYS A 4 40.79 34.12 17.86
C LYS A 4 40.86 32.59 18.06
N LYS A 5 40.32 32.01 19.14
CA LYS A 5 40.33 30.53 19.32
C LYS A 5 39.08 29.90 19.95
N LYS A 6 38.00 30.65 20.23
CA LYS A 6 36.81 30.10 20.93
C LYS A 6 35.61 29.73 20.03
N ASN A 7 35.56 30.19 18.77
CA ASN A 7 34.36 30.05 17.93
C ASN A 7 34.32 28.77 17.06
N THR A 8 35.45 28.11 16.83
CA THR A 8 35.50 26.90 15.98
C THR A 8 34.89 25.67 16.65
N SER A 9 34.93 25.61 17.98
CA SER A 9 34.43 24.48 18.79
C SER A 9 32.91 24.42 18.82
N ARG A 10 32.25 25.56 19.10
CA ARG A 10 30.78 25.67 19.10
C ARG A 10 30.18 25.38 17.73
N GLU A 11 30.85 25.83 16.67
CA GLU A 11 30.36 25.61 15.31
C GLU A 11 30.55 24.15 14.85
N LYS A 12 31.65 23.51 15.25
CA LYS A 12 31.83 22.06 15.12
C LYS A 12 30.76 21.28 15.90
N GLN A 13 30.44 21.70 17.12
CA GLN A 13 29.40 21.08 17.94
C GLN A 13 28.01 21.25 17.30
N LYS A 14 27.67 22.44 16.80
CA LYS A 14 26.41 22.72 16.09
C LYS A 14 26.28 21.87 14.83
N ARG A 15 27.34 21.73 14.03
CA ARG A 15 27.37 20.84 12.85
C ARG A 15 27.22 19.36 13.23
N LYS A 16 27.78 18.94 14.38
CA LYS A 16 27.64 17.57 14.88
C LYS A 16 26.20 17.26 15.30
N LEU A 17 25.53 18.21 15.95
CA LEU A 17 24.11 18.15 16.31
C LEU A 17 23.19 18.14 15.07
N LEU A 18 23.43 19.02 14.09
CA LEU A 18 22.66 19.05 12.84
C LEU A 18 22.77 17.72 12.06
N LYS A 19 23.94 17.06 12.09
CA LYS A 19 24.14 15.74 11.47
C LYS A 19 23.36 14.62 12.18
N THR A 20 23.20 14.69 13.50
CA THR A 20 22.39 13.70 14.25
C THR A 20 20.90 13.88 14.01
N PHE A 21 20.41 15.12 13.87
CA PHE A 21 18.99 15.39 13.59
C PHE A 21 18.58 15.12 12.13
N GLY A 22 19.52 15.11 11.18
CA GLY A 22 19.24 14.82 9.77
C GLY A 22 19.02 13.32 9.46
N SER A 23 19.21 12.42 10.43
CA SER A 23 19.14 10.97 10.21
C SER A 23 17.80 10.34 10.62
N THR A 24 16.88 11.10 11.20
CA THR A 24 15.49 10.66 11.37
C THR A 24 14.62 11.24 10.26
N ARG A 25 14.95 10.96 8.99
CA ARG A 25 13.87 10.89 8.00
C ARG A 25 13.10 9.63 8.37
N LYS A 26 11.99 9.81 9.08
CA LYS A 26 11.00 8.74 9.15
C LYS A 26 10.62 8.46 7.70
N ASP A 27 10.69 7.21 7.29
CA ASP A 27 10.48 6.74 5.91
C ASP A 27 9.00 6.86 5.48
N TYR A 28 8.32 7.96 5.80
CA TYR A 28 6.96 8.28 5.35
C TYR A 28 6.92 8.55 3.85
N ASP A 29 8.05 8.94 3.24
CA ASP A 29 8.17 9.18 1.79
C ASP A 29 8.58 7.91 1.01
N ARG A 30 8.71 6.75 1.68
CA ARG A 30 9.01 5.49 1.00
C ARG A 30 7.71 4.87 0.54
N GLU A 31 7.35 5.11 -0.72
CA GLU A 31 6.25 4.44 -1.39
C GLU A 31 6.24 2.94 -1.02
N PRO A 32 5.11 2.41 -0.54
CA PRO A 32 4.96 1.00 -0.26
C PRO A 32 5.28 0.23 -1.54
N LYS A 33 6.23 -0.71 -1.44
CA LYS A 33 6.59 -1.66 -2.50
C LYS A 33 5.33 -2.13 -3.23
N ASP A 34 5.39 -2.08 -4.55
CA ASP A 34 4.40 -2.46 -5.55
C ASP A 34 3.71 -3.79 -5.23
N LYS A 35 2.76 -3.76 -4.29
CA LYS A 35 1.90 -4.90 -4.01
C LYS A 35 0.64 -4.63 -4.80
N SER A 36 0.36 -5.46 -5.79
CA SER A 36 -0.92 -5.50 -6.48
C SER A 36 -1.71 -6.72 -6.00
N VAL A 37 -3.03 -6.61 -6.12
CA VAL A 37 -3.99 -7.70 -5.90
C VAL A 37 -4.63 -8.01 -7.23
N SER A 38 -4.68 -9.30 -7.60
CA SER A 38 -5.37 -9.73 -8.81
C SER A 38 -6.87 -9.74 -8.58
N TYR A 39 -7.60 -9.07 -9.45
CA TYR A 39 -9.05 -9.02 -9.49
C TYR A 39 -9.55 -9.78 -10.70
N ILE A 40 -10.64 -10.53 -10.52
CA ILE A 40 -11.26 -11.33 -11.56
C ILE A 40 -12.68 -10.80 -11.79
N CYS A 41 -13.00 -10.48 -13.05
CA CYS A 41 -14.36 -10.12 -13.42
C CYS A 41 -15.27 -11.36 -13.42
N ARG A 42 -16.40 -11.28 -12.75
CA ARG A 42 -17.38 -12.38 -12.68
C ARG A 42 -18.09 -12.66 -14.00
N GLN A 43 -18.08 -11.70 -14.93
CA GLN A 43 -18.80 -11.81 -16.20
C GLN A 43 -17.90 -12.26 -17.35
N CYS A 44 -16.82 -11.52 -17.61
CA CYS A 44 -15.94 -11.78 -18.76
C CYS A 44 -14.65 -12.54 -18.37
N ARG A 45 -14.41 -12.78 -17.09
CA ARG A 45 -13.20 -13.42 -16.54
C ARG A 45 -11.89 -12.68 -16.87
N ALA A 46 -11.97 -11.41 -17.26
CA ALA A 46 -10.79 -10.55 -17.35
C ALA A 46 -10.12 -10.44 -15.98
N VAL A 47 -8.79 -10.41 -16.00
CA VAL A 47 -7.97 -10.27 -14.80
C VAL A 47 -7.31 -8.92 -14.85
N GLU A 48 -7.46 -8.14 -13.79
CA GLU A 48 -6.84 -6.82 -13.66
C GLU A 48 -6.04 -6.78 -12.36
N GLU A 49 -4.90 -6.10 -12.37
CA GLU A 49 -4.09 -5.89 -11.18
C GLU A 49 -4.39 -4.53 -10.58
N ILE A 50 -4.88 -4.53 -9.34
CA ILE A 50 -5.24 -3.31 -8.62
C ILE A 50 -4.22 -3.09 -7.50
N PRO A 51 -3.66 -1.88 -7.34
CA PRO A 51 -2.72 -1.60 -6.26
C PRO A 51 -3.31 -1.91 -4.89
N LEU A 52 -2.56 -2.60 -4.04
CA LEU A 52 -2.98 -3.00 -2.69
C LEU A 52 -3.40 -1.80 -1.85
N GLU A 53 -2.70 -0.67 -1.98
CA GLU A 53 -3.05 0.57 -1.26
C GLU A 53 -4.46 1.05 -1.58
N VAL A 54 -4.85 0.99 -2.87
CA VAL A 54 -6.20 1.33 -3.30
C VAL A 54 -7.18 0.34 -2.68
N VAL A 55 -6.90 -0.97 -2.79
CA VAL A 55 -7.79 -2.00 -2.23
C VAL A 55 -7.98 -1.84 -0.72
N GLU A 56 -6.90 -1.63 0.03
CA GLU A 56 -6.94 -1.42 1.48
C GLU A 56 -7.71 -0.14 1.83
N GLN A 57 -7.51 0.96 1.09
CA GLN A 57 -8.24 2.20 1.32
C GLN A 57 -9.75 2.01 1.15
N PHE A 58 -10.18 1.28 0.12
CA PHE A 58 -11.60 0.98 -0.09
C PHE A 58 -12.15 0.02 0.98
N ASP A 59 -11.41 -1.03 1.36
CA ASP A 59 -11.78 -1.96 2.45
C ASP A 59 -11.97 -1.21 3.79
N TRP A 60 -11.11 -0.21 4.08
CA TRP A 60 -11.26 0.67 5.25
C TRP A 60 -12.51 1.56 5.19
N LEU A 61 -12.86 2.08 4.01
CA LEU A 61 -14.02 2.95 3.83
C LEU A 61 -15.34 2.18 3.94
N ASP A 62 -15.37 0.94 3.43
CA ASP A 62 -16.55 0.05 3.48
C ASP A 62 -16.72 -0.64 4.85
N GLY A 63 -15.79 -0.42 5.79
CA GLY A 63 -15.88 -0.96 7.15
C GLY A 63 -15.42 -2.42 7.28
N GLY A 64 -14.88 -3.01 6.22
CA GLY A 64 -14.29 -4.34 6.20
C GLY A 64 -15.28 -5.47 6.51
N ASP A 65 -16.41 -5.51 5.79
CA ASP A 65 -17.41 -6.58 5.90
C ASP A 65 -16.82 -7.94 5.44
N PRO A 66 -16.79 -8.97 6.30
CA PRO A 66 -16.35 -10.32 5.94
C PRO A 66 -17.05 -10.94 4.74
N HIS A 67 -18.27 -10.51 4.42
CA HIS A 67 -19.11 -11.06 3.39
C HIS A 67 -19.11 -10.27 2.07
N ASP A 68 -18.62 -9.04 2.08
CA ASP A 68 -18.63 -8.17 0.89
C ASP A 68 -17.20 -7.63 0.64
N PRO A 69 -16.39 -8.32 -0.19
CA PRO A 69 -15.06 -7.82 -0.52
C PRO A 69 -15.14 -6.49 -1.26
N PRO A 70 -14.06 -5.67 -1.24
CA PRO A 70 -13.98 -4.50 -2.11
C PRO A 70 -14.15 -4.91 -3.58
N ARG A 71 -14.98 -4.15 -4.32
CA ARG A 71 -15.36 -4.45 -5.71
C ARG A 71 -14.95 -3.32 -6.64
N PHE A 72 -14.55 -3.69 -7.85
CA PHE A 72 -14.22 -2.75 -8.90
C PHE A 72 -15.00 -3.05 -10.19
N SER A 73 -15.12 -2.03 -11.05
CA SER A 73 -15.76 -2.19 -12.36
C SER A 73 -14.71 -2.64 -13.38
N CYS A 74 -15.00 -3.72 -14.10
CA CYS A 74 -14.13 -4.23 -15.16
C CYS A 74 -14.01 -3.21 -16.30
N GLN A 75 -12.79 -2.97 -16.78
CA GLN A 75 -12.56 -2.04 -17.88
C GLN A 75 -13.14 -2.53 -19.23
N VAL A 76 -13.32 -3.85 -19.37
CA VAL A 76 -13.80 -4.47 -20.62
C VAL A 76 -15.32 -4.49 -20.71
N CYS A 77 -16.01 -4.95 -19.66
CA CYS A 77 -17.46 -5.15 -19.70
C CYS A 77 -18.25 -4.37 -18.65
N GLN A 78 -17.58 -3.54 -17.82
CA GLN A 78 -18.17 -2.80 -16.70
C GLN A 78 -18.86 -3.71 -15.67
N GLY A 79 -18.60 -5.01 -15.73
CA GLY A 79 -19.06 -6.00 -14.76
C GLY A 79 -18.30 -5.92 -13.45
N GLU A 80 -18.87 -6.54 -12.42
CA GLU A 80 -18.30 -6.61 -11.08
C GLU A 80 -17.02 -7.48 -11.07
N MET A 81 -15.94 -6.91 -10.52
CA MET A 81 -14.69 -7.60 -10.25
C MET A 81 -14.51 -7.82 -8.76
N ILE A 82 -14.03 -9.00 -8.39
CA ILE A 82 -13.73 -9.38 -7.01
C ILE A 82 -12.28 -9.83 -6.88
N PRO A 83 -11.63 -9.66 -5.71
CA PRO A 83 -10.24 -10.05 -5.52
C PRO A 83 -10.11 -11.57 -5.54
N GLU A 84 -9.10 -12.10 -6.23
CA GLU A 84 -8.79 -13.53 -6.26
C GLU A 84 -8.35 -14.04 -4.87
N TYR A 85 -7.48 -13.29 -4.21
CA TYR A 85 -7.02 -13.57 -2.85
C TYR A 85 -6.56 -12.26 -2.20
N PHE A 86 -7.22 -11.86 -1.12
CA PHE A 86 -6.93 -10.61 -0.43
C PHE A 86 -7.18 -10.74 1.08
N ARG A 87 -6.30 -10.16 1.88
CA ARG A 87 -6.50 -10.04 3.33
C ARG A 87 -6.79 -8.58 3.65
N GLY A 88 -8.03 -8.30 4.07
CA GLY A 88 -8.49 -6.98 4.46
C GLY A 88 -7.78 -6.44 5.69
N ALA A 89 -7.92 -5.14 5.92
CA ALA A 89 -7.27 -4.42 7.01
C ALA A 89 -7.80 -4.86 8.40
N THR A 90 -9.06 -5.30 8.45
CA THR A 90 -9.70 -5.89 9.63
C THR A 90 -9.24 -7.33 9.91
N GLY A 91 -8.41 -7.90 9.03
CA GLY A 91 -7.88 -9.26 9.14
C GLY A 91 -8.76 -10.33 8.47
N VAL A 92 -9.88 -9.94 7.88
CA VAL A 92 -10.74 -10.78 7.05
C VAL A 92 -9.95 -11.32 5.85
N LEU A 93 -10.16 -12.59 5.52
CA LEU A 93 -9.57 -13.22 4.34
C LEU A 93 -10.64 -13.47 3.29
N TYR A 94 -10.45 -12.89 2.12
CA TYR A 94 -11.25 -13.14 0.92
C TYR A 94 -10.47 -14.07 -0.01
N ASP A 95 -10.98 -15.29 -0.21
CA ASP A 95 -10.38 -16.31 -1.08
C ASP A 95 -11.37 -16.71 -2.18
N ASN A 96 -11.19 -16.11 -3.37
CA ASN A 96 -12.01 -16.37 -4.55
C ASN A 96 -11.24 -17.12 -5.65
N ARG A 97 -10.19 -17.86 -5.29
CA ARG A 97 -9.39 -18.65 -6.24
C ARG A 97 -10.21 -19.67 -7.03
N TYR A 98 -11.38 -20.09 -6.52
CA TYR A 98 -12.30 -20.97 -7.23
C TYR A 98 -12.80 -20.38 -8.57
N LEU A 99 -12.85 -19.05 -8.73
CA LEU A 99 -13.27 -18.40 -9.98
C LEU A 99 -12.31 -18.63 -11.14
N ARG A 100 -11.04 -18.99 -10.88
CA ARG A 100 -10.10 -19.43 -11.92
C ARG A 100 -10.47 -20.81 -12.48
N VAL A 101 -11.15 -21.64 -11.69
CA VAL A 101 -11.30 -23.08 -11.92
C VAL A 101 -12.60 -23.43 -12.65
N GLU A 102 -13.59 -22.53 -12.68
CA GLU A 102 -14.86 -22.67 -13.42
C GLU A 102 -14.70 -22.57 -14.96
N SER A 103 -13.75 -23.32 -15.52
CA SER A 103 -13.64 -23.64 -16.96
C SER A 103 -13.90 -25.13 -17.24
N LEU A 104 -14.28 -25.89 -16.21
CA LEU A 104 -14.60 -27.31 -16.30
C LEU A 104 -16.05 -27.50 -15.87
N HIS A 105 -16.99 -27.37 -16.82
CA HIS A 105 -18.23 -28.15 -16.94
C HIS A 105 -18.92 -27.79 -18.26
#